data_AF-A0A146G583-F1
#
_entry.id   AF-A0A146G583-F1
#
_cell.length_a   1.000
_cell.length_b   1.000
_cell.length_c   1.000
_cell.angle_alpha   90.00
_cell.angle_beta   90.00
_cell.angle_gamma   90.00
#
_symmetry.space_group_name_H-M   'P 1'
#
loop_
_entity.id
_entity.type
_entity.pdbx_description
1 polymer ?
#
loop_
_entity_poly.entity_id
_entity_poly.type
_entity_poly.pdbx_seq_one_letter_code
_entity_poly.pdbx_strand_id
1 'polypeptide(L)'
;MIMKHIATLTLNSAATWTLRKGMTALLLAGVCGSALTTARAASYTFDANTSSAGVQDGAGTWNTTLSNFWNGTSDVKWPNQDTDVAVFGAGGGAGTMTITTGTVTTNGITFGPVAANSPYVISGGTITLAGANPTITVNTTNGGTINSTLVGTQGFIKAGTGGLTIGATADLSSLSGTIRVDAGSIFLAANGAAAAWQLNSSSATLGLSSYSTVSIGELSGVANSSLRTSGGAPVGSYTPTASIGALNTNSTFAGKIYGTIAITKVGTGTLTLSGSGNTYTGATIVSQGTLLLSGAGVISSSSPSVDVQSGATLDVSGVTGGVYTFAAAQLLKGAGTIKGNSIVSGSLQPGSSPGILSFTNNLTLANTTQTTIDLASGTRGTNFDGINVGGALVYDGTLTFSIGAALLNGTYNIFDFASKSGAFDLLAFSGGVYAGTFVYDGTALWTATDTNGSGQSFTFDQASGDLTVVPEPNTWTLALFGAIAGLILIRRRRDAAKD
;
A
#
# COMPACT_ATOMS: atom_id res chain seq x y z
N MET A 1 -75.19 -23.82 -18.61
CA MET A 1 -75.50 -22.59 -17.86
C MET A 1 -74.38 -21.59 -18.21
N ILE A 2 -74.45 -20.74 -19.25
CA ILE A 2 -75.31 -19.52 -19.45
C ILE A 2 -75.14 -18.57 -18.25
N MET A 3 -74.69 -17.30 -18.32
CA MET A 3 -74.56 -16.28 -19.39
C MET A 3 -73.73 -15.05 -18.94
N LYS A 4 -73.06 -14.37 -19.90
CA LYS A 4 -72.94 -12.90 -20.20
C LYS A 4 -72.61 -11.86 -19.08
N HIS A 5 -71.84 -10.79 -19.32
CA HIS A 5 -71.91 -9.80 -20.42
C HIS A 5 -70.57 -9.07 -20.70
N ILE A 6 -70.39 -8.71 -21.98
CA ILE A 6 -69.36 -7.87 -22.62
C ILE A 6 -69.94 -6.47 -22.85
N ALA A 7 -69.13 -5.41 -22.83
CA ALA A 7 -69.48 -4.08 -23.35
C ALA A 7 -68.42 -3.57 -24.35
N THR A 8 -68.91 -2.84 -25.34
CA THR A 8 -68.38 -2.70 -26.72
C THR A 8 -67.83 -1.29 -27.00
N LEU A 9 -66.88 -1.21 -27.94
CA LEU A 9 -66.27 -0.01 -28.52
C LEU A 9 -67.15 0.61 -29.64
N THR A 10 -67.23 1.94 -29.77
CA THR A 10 -67.68 2.63 -30.99
C THR A 10 -66.93 3.96 -31.24
N LEU A 11 -66.48 4.15 -32.49
CA LEU A 11 -65.86 5.34 -33.09
C LEU A 11 -66.91 6.38 -33.55
N ASN A 12 -66.53 7.65 -33.69
CA ASN A 12 -67.21 8.61 -34.56
C ASN A 12 -66.26 9.68 -35.15
N SER A 13 -66.68 10.27 -36.27
CA SER A 13 -65.91 10.67 -37.45
C SER A 13 -65.74 12.19 -37.72
N ALA A 14 -64.68 12.51 -38.48
CA ALA A 14 -64.38 13.62 -39.42
C ALA A 14 -65.28 14.86 -39.62
N ALA A 15 -64.65 16.06 -39.78
CA ALA A 15 -64.83 17.01 -40.90
C ALA A 15 -63.85 18.23 -40.84
N THR A 16 -63.64 18.88 -41.98
CA THR A 16 -62.44 19.61 -42.47
C THR A 16 -62.63 21.13 -42.78
N TRP A 17 -61.50 21.86 -42.94
CA TRP A 17 -61.25 23.19 -43.60
C TRP A 17 -61.52 24.50 -42.80
N THR A 18 -60.60 25.46 -42.65
CA THR A 18 -60.13 26.41 -43.69
C THR A 18 -58.99 27.34 -43.19
N LEU A 19 -58.11 27.76 -44.11
CA LEU A 19 -57.07 28.80 -43.95
C LEU A 19 -57.60 30.15 -44.46
N ARG A 20 -57.35 31.28 -43.75
CA ARG A 20 -57.23 32.64 -44.36
C ARG A 20 -56.50 33.65 -43.46
N LYS A 21 -55.71 34.50 -44.13
CA LYS A 21 -54.70 35.47 -43.67
C LYS A 21 -55.28 36.75 -43.02
N GLY A 22 -54.49 37.41 -42.15
CA GLY A 22 -54.69 38.83 -41.80
C GLY A 22 -53.89 39.40 -40.62
N MET A 23 -52.60 39.74 -40.86
CA MET A 23 -51.89 40.97 -40.42
C MET A 23 -51.60 41.31 -38.93
N THR A 24 -50.28 41.28 -38.63
CA THR A 24 -49.43 42.24 -37.86
C THR A 24 -49.67 42.54 -36.38
N ALA A 25 -48.73 42.08 -35.54
CA ALA A 25 -47.99 42.95 -34.61
C ALA A 25 -46.56 42.40 -34.39
N LEU A 26 -45.60 43.23 -34.75
CA LEU A 26 -44.16 43.07 -34.70
C LEU A 26 -43.68 43.16 -33.23
N LEU A 27 -43.06 42.11 -32.69
CA LEU A 27 -42.12 42.25 -31.58
C LEU A 27 -40.80 41.58 -31.95
N LEU A 28 -39.88 42.43 -32.40
CA LEU A 28 -38.50 42.13 -32.72
C LEU A 28 -37.73 41.99 -31.40
N ALA A 29 -37.65 40.79 -30.84
CA ALA A 29 -36.62 40.45 -29.86
C ALA A 29 -35.48 39.76 -30.61
N GLY A 30 -34.46 40.56 -30.95
CA GLY A 30 -33.22 40.07 -31.50
C GLY A 30 -32.53 39.13 -30.53
N VAL A 31 -32.79 37.83 -30.66
CA VAL A 31 -31.85 36.82 -30.23
C VAL A 31 -30.77 36.81 -31.29
N CYS A 32 -29.76 37.65 -31.07
CA CYS A 32 -28.49 37.53 -31.75
C CYS A 32 -28.07 36.07 -31.61
N GLY A 33 -28.01 35.37 -32.74
CA GLY A 33 -27.49 34.02 -32.81
C GLY A 33 -26.02 34.05 -32.42
N SER A 34 -25.74 33.92 -31.12
CA SER A 34 -24.53 33.25 -30.72
C SER A 34 -24.69 31.82 -31.20
N ALA A 35 -24.13 31.53 -32.37
CA ALA A 35 -23.83 30.16 -32.72
C ALA A 35 -23.12 29.57 -31.49
N LEU A 36 -23.78 28.64 -30.80
CA LEU A 36 -23.06 27.73 -29.92
C LEU A 36 -22.12 26.96 -30.85
N THR A 37 -20.92 27.49 -31.05
CA THR A 37 -19.80 26.70 -31.51
C THR A 37 -19.50 25.75 -30.37
N THR A 38 -20.18 24.60 -30.34
CA THR A 38 -19.67 23.46 -29.60
C THR A 38 -18.24 23.27 -30.07
N ALA A 39 -17.27 23.51 -29.18
CA ALA A 39 -15.87 23.21 -29.43
C ALA A 39 -15.82 21.75 -29.89
N ARG A 40 -15.47 21.53 -31.17
CA ARG A 40 -15.32 20.18 -31.71
C ARG A 40 -13.95 19.71 -31.28
N ALA A 41 -13.89 18.58 -30.58
CA ALA A 41 -12.63 17.89 -30.33
C ALA A 41 -11.92 17.64 -31.66
N ALA A 42 -10.74 18.21 -31.84
CA ALA A 42 -9.89 18.01 -33.01
C ALA A 42 -8.52 17.47 -32.61
N SER A 43 -7.88 16.77 -33.55
CA SER A 43 -6.50 16.32 -33.39
C SER A 43 -5.59 17.18 -34.25
N TYR A 44 -4.52 17.69 -33.66
CA TYR A 44 -3.53 18.50 -34.34
C TYR A 44 -2.19 17.81 -34.26
N THR A 45 -1.56 17.57 -35.41
CA THR A 45 -0.29 16.85 -35.47
C THR A 45 0.86 17.83 -35.52
N PHE A 46 1.83 17.67 -34.63
CA PHE A 46 3.00 18.54 -34.61
C PHE A 46 3.75 18.45 -35.93
N ASP A 47 4.10 19.61 -36.47
CA ASP A 47 4.92 19.75 -37.67
C ASP A 47 6.21 20.52 -37.37
N ALA A 48 7.33 19.83 -37.44
CA ALA A 48 8.66 20.39 -37.22
C ALA A 48 9.11 21.33 -38.36
N ASN A 49 8.52 21.22 -39.55
CA ASN A 49 8.93 21.98 -40.72
C ASN A 49 7.76 22.62 -41.47
N THR A 50 7.28 23.73 -40.93
CA THR A 50 6.16 24.53 -41.46
C THR A 50 6.41 25.16 -42.83
N SER A 51 7.56 24.90 -43.46
CA SER A 51 7.86 25.32 -44.84
C SER A 51 7.47 24.27 -45.88
N SER A 52 7.25 23.02 -45.46
CA SER A 52 6.83 21.92 -46.33
C SER A 52 5.38 21.56 -46.05
N ALA A 53 4.63 21.21 -47.09
CA ALA A 53 3.21 20.88 -46.91
C ALA A 53 3.06 19.49 -46.25
N GLY A 54 2.18 19.41 -45.25
CA GLY A 54 1.88 18.18 -44.51
C GLY A 54 2.68 18.05 -43.22
N VAL A 55 2.59 16.90 -42.56
CA VAL A 55 3.24 16.69 -41.26
C VAL A 55 4.70 16.28 -41.42
N GLN A 56 5.62 16.97 -40.74
CA GLN A 56 6.98 16.49 -40.53
C GLN A 56 7.26 16.27 -39.04
N ASP A 57 7.81 15.10 -38.74
CA ASP A 57 8.25 14.73 -37.40
C ASP A 57 9.52 15.49 -36.98
N GLY A 58 9.81 15.54 -35.67
CA GLY A 58 11.09 16.07 -35.18
C GLY A 58 11.01 16.71 -33.81
N ALA A 59 11.98 17.59 -33.53
CA ALA A 59 12.05 18.41 -32.32
C ALA A 59 11.47 19.81 -32.57
N GLY A 60 11.06 20.51 -31.50
CA GLY A 60 10.55 21.87 -31.60
C GLY A 60 9.79 22.33 -30.36
N THR A 61 8.93 23.32 -30.53
CA THR A 61 8.29 24.04 -29.42
C THR A 61 6.78 23.84 -29.43
N TRP A 62 6.20 23.45 -28.29
CA TRP A 62 4.76 23.44 -28.10
C TRP A 62 4.33 24.71 -27.35
N ASN A 63 3.69 25.63 -28.07
CA ASN A 63 3.16 26.88 -27.52
C ASN A 63 1.94 27.36 -28.32
N THR A 64 1.36 28.49 -27.93
CA THR A 64 0.17 29.10 -28.56
C THR A 64 0.51 30.19 -29.59
N THR A 65 1.80 30.39 -29.90
CA THR A 65 2.26 31.51 -30.74
C THR A 65 2.75 31.07 -32.11
N LEU A 66 3.42 29.91 -32.21
CA LEU A 66 3.94 29.33 -33.44
C LEU A 66 2.84 28.54 -34.16
N SER A 67 2.77 28.69 -35.48
CA SER A 67 1.90 27.86 -36.32
C SER A 67 2.66 26.61 -36.75
N ASN A 68 2.71 25.59 -35.90
CA ASN A 68 3.48 24.36 -36.10
C ASN A 68 2.67 23.10 -35.74
N PHE A 69 1.36 23.21 -35.88
CA PHE A 69 0.42 22.11 -35.69
C PHE A 69 -0.45 21.98 -36.93
N TRP A 70 -0.34 20.84 -37.62
CA TRP A 70 -1.12 20.52 -38.79
C TRP A 70 -2.55 20.13 -38.40
N ASN A 71 -3.55 20.83 -38.95
CA ASN A 71 -4.98 20.57 -38.71
C ASN A 71 -5.63 19.65 -39.77
N GLY A 72 -4.83 19.07 -40.67
CA GLY A 72 -5.31 18.32 -41.84
C GLY A 72 -5.26 19.11 -43.15
N THR A 73 -5.20 20.44 -43.09
CA THR A 73 -5.20 21.33 -44.27
C THR A 73 -4.05 22.34 -44.26
N SER A 74 -3.69 22.87 -43.09
CA SER A 74 -2.62 23.87 -42.93
C SER A 74 -2.02 23.82 -41.53
N ASP A 75 -0.85 24.41 -41.37
CA ASP A 75 -0.29 24.69 -40.05
C ASP A 75 -1.06 25.80 -39.35
N VAL A 76 -1.39 25.53 -38.10
CA VAL A 76 -2.06 26.46 -37.20
C VAL A 76 -1.36 26.52 -35.86
N LYS A 77 -1.69 27.54 -35.07
CA LYS A 77 -1.25 27.64 -33.68
C LYS A 77 -1.97 26.59 -32.85
N TRP A 78 -1.32 26.11 -31.78
CA TRP A 78 -1.99 25.27 -30.80
C TRP A 78 -3.23 26.00 -30.24
N PRO A 79 -4.45 25.45 -30.39
CA PRO A 79 -5.67 26.16 -29.99
C PRO A 79 -5.83 26.34 -28.47
N ASN A 80 -5.13 25.52 -27.69
CA ASN A 80 -5.13 25.55 -26.23
C ASN A 80 -6.51 25.30 -25.59
N GLN A 81 -7.29 24.40 -26.17
CA GLN A 81 -8.61 24.02 -25.67
C GLN A 81 -8.58 22.70 -24.91
N ASP A 82 -9.57 22.50 -24.04
CA ASP A 82 -9.76 21.31 -23.21
C ASP A 82 -10.42 20.13 -23.94
N THR A 83 -10.65 20.26 -25.25
CA THR A 83 -11.25 19.25 -26.14
C THR A 83 -10.27 18.73 -27.18
N ASP A 84 -9.12 19.39 -27.38
CA ASP A 84 -8.20 19.10 -28.48
C ASP A 84 -7.08 18.16 -28.06
N VAL A 85 -6.62 17.35 -29.02
CA VAL A 85 -5.56 16.35 -28.84
C VAL A 85 -4.31 16.76 -29.62
N ALA A 86 -3.17 16.85 -28.94
CA ALA A 86 -1.87 17.00 -29.58
C ALA A 86 -1.34 15.64 -30.03
N VAL A 87 -0.93 15.53 -31.29
CA VAL A 87 -0.36 14.30 -31.85
C VAL A 87 1.12 14.55 -32.19
N PHE A 88 2.00 13.76 -31.58
CA PHE A 88 3.43 13.74 -31.87
C PHE A 88 3.74 12.42 -32.57
N GLY A 89 4.10 12.49 -33.84
CA GLY A 89 4.46 11.31 -34.64
C GLY A 89 3.58 11.03 -35.84
N ALA A 90 4.22 10.99 -37.00
CA ALA A 90 3.65 10.60 -38.30
C ALA A 90 4.51 9.57 -39.04
N GLY A 91 5.42 8.88 -38.34
CA GLY A 91 6.30 7.84 -38.88
C GLY A 91 7.70 8.33 -39.28
N GLY A 92 8.12 9.50 -38.80
CA GLY A 92 9.47 10.05 -38.99
C GLY A 92 10.38 9.92 -37.77
N GLY A 93 11.38 10.79 -37.68
CA GLY A 93 12.34 10.81 -36.57
C GLY A 93 11.79 11.52 -35.34
N ALA A 94 11.84 10.88 -34.17
CA ALA A 94 11.37 11.49 -32.93
C ALA A 94 12.23 12.70 -32.51
N GLY A 95 11.71 13.49 -31.57
CA GLY A 95 12.45 14.62 -31.01
C GLY A 95 11.87 15.14 -29.70
N THR A 96 12.57 16.13 -29.14
CA THR A 96 12.16 16.81 -27.92
C THR A 96 11.21 17.97 -28.23
N MET A 97 10.01 17.91 -27.67
CA MET A 97 9.02 18.98 -27.63
C MET A 97 9.22 19.81 -26.38
N THR A 98 9.59 21.08 -26.56
CA THR A 98 9.85 21.99 -25.44
C THR A 98 8.69 22.94 -25.25
N ILE A 99 8.17 23.03 -24.02
CA ILE A 99 7.24 24.08 -23.60
C ILE A 99 8.09 25.19 -22.97
N THR A 100 8.38 26.24 -23.75
CA THR A 100 9.45 27.20 -23.42
C THR A 100 9.12 28.05 -22.19
N THR A 101 7.88 28.53 -22.07
CA THR A 101 7.32 29.20 -20.88
C THR A 101 5.79 29.13 -20.91
N GLY A 102 5.16 28.88 -19.76
CA GLY A 102 3.71 28.90 -19.60
C GLY A 102 3.05 27.52 -19.60
N THR A 103 1.74 27.54 -19.86
CA THR A 103 0.85 26.39 -19.75
C THR A 103 0.25 26.06 -21.11
N VAL A 104 0.31 24.79 -21.50
CA VAL A 104 -0.48 24.25 -22.61
C VAL A 104 -1.66 23.45 -22.04
N THR A 105 -2.87 23.71 -22.52
CA THR A 105 -4.08 22.97 -22.19
C THR A 105 -4.42 22.02 -23.33
N THR A 106 -4.75 20.78 -23.00
CA THR A 106 -5.15 19.75 -23.96
C THR A 106 -6.08 18.72 -23.33
N ASN A 107 -6.94 18.09 -24.15
CA ASN A 107 -7.64 16.87 -23.77
C ASN A 107 -6.79 15.62 -23.94
N GLY A 108 -5.70 15.66 -24.72
CA GLY A 108 -4.94 14.44 -24.91
C GLY A 108 -3.65 14.62 -25.66
N ILE A 109 -2.79 13.63 -25.47
CA ILE A 109 -1.50 13.54 -26.13
C ILE A 109 -1.46 12.18 -26.81
N THR A 110 -1.12 12.15 -28.09
CA THR A 110 -0.85 10.90 -28.80
C THR A 110 0.60 10.86 -29.20
N PHE A 111 1.33 9.86 -28.72
CA PHE A 111 2.64 9.49 -29.25
C PHE A 111 2.44 8.42 -30.33
N GLY A 112 2.55 8.83 -31.58
CA GLY A 112 2.49 8.02 -32.78
C GLY A 112 3.78 7.23 -33.03
N PRO A 113 3.79 6.29 -34.00
CA PRO A 113 4.91 5.38 -34.28
C PRO A 113 6.25 6.09 -34.52
N VAL A 114 7.33 5.54 -33.98
CA VAL A 114 8.73 6.00 -34.17
C VAL A 114 9.66 4.84 -34.43
N ALA A 115 10.79 5.13 -35.08
CA ALA A 115 11.89 4.19 -35.20
C ALA A 115 12.40 3.71 -33.82
N ALA A 116 13.07 2.55 -33.81
CA ALA A 116 13.71 1.98 -32.61
C ALA A 116 14.60 3.02 -31.88
N ASN A 117 14.54 3.06 -30.55
CA ASN A 117 15.43 3.87 -29.69
C ASN A 117 15.37 5.41 -29.84
N SER A 118 14.27 5.97 -30.36
CA SER A 118 14.05 7.41 -30.41
C SER A 118 12.70 7.76 -29.80
N PRO A 119 12.56 7.85 -28.45
CA PRO A 119 11.30 8.24 -27.84
C PRO A 119 11.02 9.73 -28.05
N TYR A 120 9.76 10.10 -28.19
CA TYR A 120 9.36 11.50 -28.01
C TYR A 120 9.57 11.91 -26.56
N VAL A 121 10.06 13.13 -26.37
CA VAL A 121 10.24 13.72 -25.04
C VAL A 121 9.51 15.05 -25.01
N ILE A 122 8.58 15.24 -24.08
CA ILE A 122 8.00 16.56 -23.79
C ILE A 122 8.69 17.11 -22.55
N SER A 123 9.20 18.33 -22.60
CA SER A 123 9.94 18.94 -21.50
C SER A 123 9.63 20.44 -21.33
N GLY A 124 9.94 20.98 -20.16
CA GLY A 124 9.66 22.37 -19.81
C GLY A 124 8.17 22.64 -19.52
N GLY A 125 7.87 23.81 -18.97
CA GLY A 125 6.50 24.31 -18.75
C GLY A 125 5.52 23.36 -18.05
N THR A 126 4.23 23.70 -18.17
CA THR A 126 3.12 22.95 -17.57
C THR A 126 2.15 22.45 -18.65
N ILE A 127 1.71 21.20 -18.52
CA ILE A 127 0.62 20.62 -19.31
C ILE A 127 -0.60 20.51 -18.41
N THR A 128 -1.67 21.21 -18.77
CA THR A 128 -2.99 21.04 -18.17
C THR A 128 -3.79 20.01 -18.96
N LEU A 129 -4.00 18.85 -18.36
CA LEU A 129 -4.88 17.80 -18.88
C LEU A 129 -6.32 18.12 -18.45
N ALA A 130 -7.13 18.60 -19.41
CA ALA A 130 -8.47 19.13 -19.18
C ALA A 130 -9.54 18.44 -20.04
N GLY A 131 -10.81 18.74 -19.76
CA GLY A 131 -11.96 18.09 -20.40
C GLY A 131 -12.38 16.80 -19.69
N ALA A 132 -13.40 16.13 -20.20
CA ALA A 132 -14.07 15.05 -19.46
C ALA A 132 -13.19 13.80 -19.22
N ASN A 133 -12.37 13.42 -20.22
CA ASN A 133 -11.58 12.20 -20.20
C ASN A 133 -10.18 12.42 -20.81
N PRO A 134 -9.27 13.14 -20.14
CA PRO A 134 -7.98 13.42 -20.72
C PRO A 134 -7.25 12.12 -21.05
N THR A 135 -6.70 11.95 -22.26
CA THR A 135 -6.12 10.68 -22.71
C THR A 135 -4.72 10.84 -23.26
N ILE A 136 -3.76 10.11 -22.70
CA ILE A 136 -2.41 9.97 -23.23
C ILE A 136 -2.30 8.61 -23.91
N THR A 137 -2.26 8.60 -25.24
CA THR A 137 -2.14 7.40 -26.06
C THR A 137 -0.68 7.20 -26.46
N VAL A 138 -0.11 6.04 -26.16
CA VAL A 138 1.24 5.66 -26.60
C VAL A 138 1.16 4.41 -27.47
N ASN A 139 1.32 4.59 -28.78
CA ASN A 139 1.23 3.52 -29.76
C ASN A 139 2.61 2.97 -30.18
N THR A 140 3.67 3.33 -29.45
CA THR A 140 5.05 2.99 -29.76
C THR A 140 5.62 1.99 -28.77
N THR A 141 6.49 1.09 -29.24
CA THR A 141 7.21 0.17 -28.34
C THR A 141 8.29 0.87 -27.50
N ASN A 142 8.87 1.97 -28.00
CA ASN A 142 9.91 2.75 -27.30
C ASN A 142 9.35 3.83 -26.37
N GLY A 143 8.02 3.92 -26.27
CA GLY A 143 7.33 4.81 -25.37
C GLY A 143 7.34 6.29 -25.75
N GLY A 144 6.74 7.10 -24.88
CA GLY A 144 6.86 8.56 -24.85
C GLY A 144 7.26 9.00 -23.45
N THR A 145 8.06 10.06 -23.34
CA THR A 145 8.52 10.61 -22.06
C THR A 145 7.90 11.98 -21.83
N ILE A 146 7.38 12.23 -20.64
CA ILE A 146 6.96 13.55 -20.18
C ILE A 146 7.81 13.96 -18.99
N ASN A 147 8.57 15.04 -19.16
CA ASN A 147 9.44 15.69 -18.18
C ASN A 147 8.84 17.01 -17.66
N SER A 148 7.66 17.39 -18.14
CA SER A 148 6.93 18.61 -17.79
C SER A 148 6.05 18.41 -16.55
N THR A 149 5.66 19.51 -15.89
CA THR A 149 4.63 19.49 -14.84
C THR A 149 3.29 19.08 -15.45
N LEU A 150 2.60 18.12 -14.83
CA LEU A 150 1.26 17.67 -15.21
C LEU A 150 0.26 18.17 -14.17
N VAL A 151 -0.78 18.89 -14.63
CA VAL A 151 -1.88 19.36 -13.78
C VAL A 151 -3.22 19.00 -14.39
N GLY A 152 -4.27 18.95 -13.55
CA GLY A 152 -5.62 18.63 -13.98
C GLY A 152 -6.44 17.99 -12.87
N THR A 153 -7.76 18.12 -12.94
CA THR A 153 -8.66 17.63 -11.89
C THR A 153 -9.27 16.26 -12.19
N GLN A 154 -9.21 15.82 -13.44
CA GLN A 154 -9.81 14.56 -13.90
C GLN A 154 -8.83 13.39 -13.89
N GLY A 155 -7.54 13.67 -13.79
CA GLY A 155 -6.46 12.72 -14.04
C GLY A 155 -6.30 12.49 -15.54
N PHE A 156 -5.90 11.29 -15.95
CA PHE A 156 -5.82 10.93 -17.36
C PHE A 156 -5.90 9.41 -17.57
N ILE A 157 -6.22 9.04 -18.81
CA ILE A 157 -6.25 7.67 -19.29
C ILE A 157 -4.97 7.42 -20.07
N LYS A 158 -4.18 6.44 -19.66
CA LYS A 158 -3.09 5.89 -20.45
C LYS A 158 -3.64 4.78 -21.36
N ALA A 159 -3.65 5.07 -22.66
CA ALA A 159 -4.08 4.16 -23.73
C ALA A 159 -2.91 3.77 -24.64
N GLY A 160 -3.14 2.80 -25.53
CA GLY A 160 -2.11 2.22 -26.41
C GLY A 160 -1.16 1.28 -25.68
N THR A 161 -0.58 0.33 -26.42
CA THR A 161 0.25 -0.76 -25.84
C THR A 161 1.63 -0.31 -25.38
N GLY A 162 2.08 0.89 -25.77
CA GLY A 162 3.38 1.43 -25.43
C GLY A 162 3.52 1.90 -23.98
N GLY A 163 4.76 2.13 -23.56
CA GLY A 163 5.06 2.67 -22.22
C GLY A 163 5.09 4.19 -22.19
N LEU A 164 4.41 4.81 -21.23
CA LEU A 164 4.58 6.23 -20.91
C LEU A 164 5.60 6.35 -19.79
N THR A 165 6.68 7.08 -20.00
CA THR A 165 7.61 7.45 -18.93
C THR A 165 7.25 8.84 -18.41
N ILE A 166 7.00 8.95 -17.12
CA ILE A 166 6.97 10.23 -16.42
C ILE A 166 8.36 10.42 -15.85
N GLY A 167 9.15 11.30 -16.48
CA GLY A 167 10.56 11.45 -16.20
C GLY A 167 10.83 12.21 -14.90
N ALA A 168 12.07 12.13 -14.40
CA ALA A 168 12.43 12.58 -13.04
C ALA A 168 12.26 14.08 -12.76
N THR A 169 12.09 14.91 -13.78
CA THR A 169 11.83 16.35 -13.62
C THR A 169 10.34 16.71 -13.65
N ALA A 170 9.46 15.75 -13.96
CA ALA A 170 8.03 15.99 -13.97
C ALA A 170 7.50 16.16 -12.55
N ASP A 171 6.53 17.06 -12.38
CA ASP A 171 5.78 17.25 -11.15
C ASP A 171 4.31 16.90 -11.36
N LEU A 172 3.81 15.98 -10.55
CA LEU A 172 2.43 15.48 -10.57
C LEU A 172 1.64 15.91 -9.32
N SER A 173 2.22 16.76 -8.46
CA SER A 173 1.65 17.15 -7.16
C SER A 173 0.28 17.83 -7.27
N SER A 174 0.02 18.49 -8.40
CA SER A 174 -1.24 19.21 -8.69
C SER A 174 -2.19 18.44 -9.60
N LEU A 175 -1.89 17.17 -9.89
CA LEU A 175 -2.78 16.27 -10.62
C LEU A 175 -3.67 15.52 -9.63
N SER A 176 -4.98 15.63 -9.80
CA SER A 176 -5.99 14.91 -9.01
C SER A 176 -6.92 14.11 -9.93
N GLY A 177 -7.96 13.47 -9.37
CA GLY A 177 -8.84 12.60 -10.13
C GLY A 177 -8.28 11.19 -10.30
N THR A 178 -8.46 10.59 -11.48
CA THR A 178 -8.08 9.19 -11.74
C THR A 178 -7.05 9.09 -12.86
N ILE A 179 -5.91 8.49 -12.54
CA ILE A 179 -4.90 8.04 -13.50
C ILE A 179 -5.21 6.57 -13.81
N ARG A 180 -5.77 6.31 -14.99
CA ARG A 180 -6.23 4.97 -15.40
C ARG A 180 -5.35 4.43 -16.50
N VAL A 181 -4.81 3.23 -16.32
CA VAL A 181 -4.02 2.52 -17.34
C VAL A 181 -4.91 1.46 -17.99
N ASP A 182 -5.38 1.74 -19.19
CA ASP A 182 -6.18 0.80 -19.98
C ASP A 182 -5.29 -0.15 -20.80
N ALA A 183 -4.11 0.31 -21.23
CA ALA A 183 -3.17 -0.52 -21.98
C ALA A 183 -1.72 -0.06 -21.77
N GLY A 184 -0.80 -1.02 -21.90
CA GLY A 184 0.64 -0.78 -21.79
C GLY A 184 1.06 -0.43 -20.37
N SER A 185 1.97 0.51 -20.24
CA SER A 185 2.58 0.85 -18.94
C SER A 185 2.72 2.34 -18.70
N ILE A 186 2.74 2.72 -17.42
CA ILE A 186 3.32 3.98 -16.95
C ILE A 186 4.57 3.64 -16.15
N PHE A 187 5.70 4.29 -16.43
CA PHE A 187 6.92 4.23 -15.63
C PHE A 187 7.17 5.57 -14.95
N LEU A 188 7.17 5.57 -13.63
CA LEU A 188 7.40 6.75 -12.80
C LEU A 188 8.88 6.82 -12.42
N ALA A 189 9.58 7.73 -13.11
CA ALA A 189 10.83 8.28 -12.65
C ALA A 189 10.65 9.55 -11.82
N ALA A 190 9.43 10.09 -11.72
CA ALA A 190 8.99 11.18 -10.82
C ALA A 190 8.34 10.65 -9.52
N ASN A 191 8.03 11.54 -8.58
CA ASN A 191 7.04 11.22 -7.53
C ASN A 191 5.67 10.99 -8.19
N GLY A 192 4.87 10.09 -7.62
CA GLY A 192 3.50 9.88 -8.07
C GLY A 192 2.56 11.00 -7.61
N ALA A 193 1.35 10.98 -8.17
CA ALA A 193 0.25 11.84 -7.74
C ALA A 193 -0.49 11.19 -6.57
N ALA A 194 -0.95 12.00 -5.61
CA ALA A 194 -1.94 11.59 -4.60
C ALA A 194 -3.36 11.41 -5.20
N ALA A 195 -3.44 10.96 -6.45
CA ALA A 195 -4.64 10.65 -7.22
C ALA A 195 -4.98 9.15 -7.14
N ALA A 196 -6.13 8.75 -7.69
CA ALA A 196 -6.46 7.34 -7.82
C ALA A 196 -5.71 6.71 -8.99
N TRP A 197 -4.99 5.61 -8.75
CA TRP A 197 -4.28 4.84 -9.77
C TRP A 197 -5.03 3.55 -10.05
N GLN A 198 -5.56 3.42 -11.27
CA GLN A 198 -6.38 2.28 -11.69
C GLN A 198 -5.71 1.51 -12.82
N LEU A 199 -5.35 0.25 -12.59
CA LEU A 199 -4.76 -0.63 -13.59
C LEU A 199 -5.86 -1.51 -14.19
N ASN A 200 -6.49 -1.02 -15.25
CA ASN A 200 -7.78 -1.49 -15.73
C ASN A 200 -7.71 -2.60 -16.81
N SER A 201 -6.51 -3.11 -17.10
CA SER A 201 -6.34 -4.29 -17.95
C SER A 201 -5.30 -5.25 -17.40
N SER A 202 -5.34 -6.50 -17.85
CA SER A 202 -4.38 -7.53 -17.46
C SER A 202 -2.95 -7.23 -17.93
N SER A 203 -2.77 -6.31 -18.88
CA SER A 203 -1.47 -5.84 -19.35
C SER A 203 -0.99 -4.55 -18.67
N ALA A 204 -1.90 -3.87 -17.96
CA ALA A 204 -1.63 -2.59 -17.34
C ALA A 204 -0.53 -2.71 -16.30
N THR A 205 0.49 -1.88 -16.44
CA THR A 205 1.64 -1.86 -15.54
C THR A 205 1.90 -0.45 -15.00
N LEU A 206 2.08 -0.35 -13.69
CA LEU A 206 2.70 0.79 -13.03
C LEU A 206 4.12 0.39 -12.59
N GLY A 207 5.11 1.01 -13.21
CA GLY A 207 6.52 0.79 -12.90
C GLY A 207 7.10 1.95 -12.08
N LEU A 208 7.91 1.65 -11.07
CA LEU A 208 8.60 2.65 -10.23
C LEU A 208 10.11 2.56 -10.47
N SER A 209 10.80 3.69 -10.73
CA SER A 209 12.18 3.65 -11.24
C SER A 209 13.22 4.47 -10.48
N SER A 210 12.85 5.56 -9.81
CA SER A 210 13.86 6.56 -9.39
C SER A 210 13.59 7.32 -8.09
N TYR A 211 12.36 7.31 -7.57
CA TYR A 211 12.02 8.01 -6.32
C TYR A 211 12.05 7.06 -5.13
N SER A 212 12.61 7.53 -4.00
CA SER A 212 12.66 6.78 -2.75
C SER A 212 11.27 6.44 -2.23
N THR A 213 10.33 7.40 -2.34
CA THR A 213 8.92 7.22 -2.04
C THR A 213 8.08 7.77 -3.18
N VAL A 214 7.16 6.95 -3.69
CA VAL A 214 6.19 7.30 -4.72
C VAL A 214 4.81 7.36 -4.08
N SER A 215 4.19 8.53 -4.11
CA SER A 215 2.83 8.74 -3.63
C SER A 215 1.81 8.13 -4.59
N ILE A 216 0.93 7.29 -4.05
CA ILE A 216 -0.21 6.67 -4.74
C ILE A 216 -1.44 6.93 -3.87
N GLY A 217 -2.31 7.83 -4.31
CA GLY A 217 -3.49 8.22 -3.52
C GLY A 217 -4.42 7.05 -3.22
N GLU A 218 -4.74 6.27 -4.25
CA GLU A 218 -5.45 4.99 -4.18
C GLU A 218 -4.81 4.04 -5.19
N LEU A 219 -4.78 2.73 -4.90
CA LEU A 219 -4.35 1.72 -5.87
C LEU A 219 -5.46 0.70 -6.10
N SER A 220 -5.95 0.59 -7.32
CA SER A 220 -6.80 -0.51 -7.74
C SER A 220 -6.33 -1.12 -9.06
N GLY A 221 -6.69 -2.38 -9.29
CA GLY A 221 -6.27 -3.08 -10.49
C GLY A 221 -6.90 -4.45 -10.63
N VAL A 222 -7.04 -4.88 -11.88
CA VAL A 222 -7.59 -6.19 -12.24
C VAL A 222 -6.54 -7.29 -12.14
N ALA A 223 -6.98 -8.55 -12.22
CA ALA A 223 -6.08 -9.70 -12.26
C ALA A 223 -5.01 -9.56 -13.35
N ASN A 224 -3.77 -9.96 -13.04
CA ASN A 224 -2.58 -9.87 -13.89
C ASN A 224 -2.03 -8.46 -14.18
N SER A 225 -2.73 -7.38 -13.81
CA SER A 225 -2.10 -6.06 -13.77
C SER A 225 -0.91 -6.05 -12.82
N SER A 226 0.03 -5.11 -13.00
CA SER A 226 1.33 -5.18 -12.31
C SER A 226 1.76 -3.85 -11.69
N LEU A 227 2.17 -3.89 -10.43
CA LEU A 227 3.00 -2.87 -9.78
C LEU A 227 4.43 -3.42 -9.65
N ARG A 228 5.42 -2.76 -10.23
CA ARG A 228 6.78 -3.30 -10.30
C ARG A 228 7.88 -2.25 -10.27
N THR A 229 9.11 -2.65 -9.97
CA THR A 229 10.25 -1.80 -10.33
C THR A 229 10.46 -1.79 -11.84
N SER A 230 10.81 -0.63 -12.41
CA SER A 230 11.12 -0.55 -13.84
C SER A 230 12.47 -1.22 -14.12
N GLY A 231 12.54 -2.06 -15.16
CA GLY A 231 13.78 -2.74 -15.57
C GLY A 231 13.78 -4.21 -15.14
N GLY A 232 13.78 -5.12 -16.13
CA GLY A 232 13.80 -6.58 -15.93
C GLY A 232 15.13 -7.15 -15.44
N ALA A 233 15.98 -6.34 -14.80
CA ALA A 233 17.24 -6.75 -14.21
C ALA A 233 17.47 -5.94 -12.93
N PRO A 234 18.15 -6.49 -11.90
CA PRO A 234 18.47 -5.78 -10.68
C PRO A 234 19.47 -4.65 -11.00
N VAL A 235 18.98 -3.50 -11.42
CA VAL A 235 19.79 -2.29 -11.59
C VAL A 235 19.97 -1.68 -10.20
N GLY A 236 21.07 -2.05 -9.56
CA GLY A 236 21.65 -1.45 -8.33
C GLY A 236 20.68 -0.96 -7.25
N SER A 237 20.56 -1.68 -6.13
CA SER A 237 20.16 -1.23 -4.78
C SER A 237 19.11 -0.11 -4.59
N TYR A 238 18.21 0.15 -5.53
CA TYR A 238 17.10 1.08 -5.35
C TYR A 238 15.84 0.28 -4.96
N THR A 239 15.32 0.61 -3.78
CA THR A 239 14.09 0.02 -3.23
C THR A 239 13.03 1.13 -3.16
N PRO A 240 12.31 1.44 -4.26
CA PRO A 240 11.28 2.46 -4.21
C PRO A 240 10.17 2.02 -3.26
N THR A 241 9.68 2.96 -2.46
CA THR A 241 8.55 2.75 -1.55
C THR A 241 7.27 3.24 -2.21
N ALA A 242 6.32 2.35 -2.47
CA ALA A 242 4.96 2.73 -2.86
C ALA A 242 4.17 3.13 -1.61
N SER A 243 3.92 4.43 -1.42
CA SER A 243 3.07 4.95 -0.34
C SER A 243 1.63 5.02 -0.83
N ILE A 244 0.80 4.07 -0.40
CA ILE A 244 -0.52 3.81 -0.98
C ILE A 244 -1.63 4.16 0.04
N GLY A 245 -2.62 4.94 -0.38
CA GLY A 245 -3.87 5.13 0.38
C GLY A 245 -4.12 6.55 0.90
N ALA A 246 -3.36 7.55 0.45
CA ALA A 246 -3.50 8.94 0.89
C ALA A 246 -4.88 9.57 0.59
N LEU A 247 -5.68 8.96 -0.31
CA LEU A 247 -7.06 9.37 -0.58
C LEU A 247 -8.07 8.90 0.49
N ASN A 248 -7.64 8.07 1.45
CA ASN A 248 -8.49 7.55 2.52
C ASN A 248 -9.70 6.73 2.03
N THR A 249 -9.66 6.24 0.79
CA THR A 249 -10.68 5.40 0.17
C THR A 249 -10.35 3.92 0.33
N ASN A 250 -11.39 3.08 0.20
CA ASN A 250 -11.22 1.64 0.10
C ASN A 250 -10.93 1.25 -1.35
N SER A 251 -9.96 0.36 -1.57
CA SER A 251 -9.57 -0.10 -2.90
C SER A 251 -9.15 -1.57 -2.91
N THR A 252 -9.22 -2.19 -4.09
CA THR A 252 -8.77 -3.56 -4.30
C THR A 252 -7.78 -3.63 -5.44
N PHE A 253 -6.61 -4.19 -5.15
CA PHE A 253 -5.60 -4.55 -6.13
C PHE A 253 -5.55 -6.07 -6.30
N ALA A 254 -6.08 -6.55 -7.42
CA ALA A 254 -6.05 -7.96 -7.81
C ALA A 254 -4.81 -8.32 -8.67
N GLY A 255 -3.96 -7.33 -8.95
CA GLY A 255 -2.72 -7.50 -9.69
C GLY A 255 -1.59 -8.11 -8.86
N LYS A 256 -0.39 -8.14 -9.45
CA LYS A 256 0.84 -8.64 -8.84
C LYS A 256 1.77 -7.48 -8.47
N ILE A 257 2.45 -7.61 -7.35
CA ILE A 257 3.51 -6.70 -6.91
C ILE A 257 4.84 -7.45 -6.93
N TYR A 258 5.86 -6.95 -7.64
CA TYR A 258 7.16 -7.63 -7.75
C TYR A 258 8.33 -6.67 -7.96
N GLY A 259 9.55 -7.17 -7.79
CA GLY A 259 10.79 -6.37 -7.84
C GLY A 259 11.17 -5.80 -6.47
N THR A 260 12.10 -4.86 -6.43
CA THR A 260 12.62 -4.30 -5.16
C THR A 260 11.68 -3.29 -4.49
N ILE A 261 10.37 -3.38 -4.70
CA ILE A 261 9.41 -2.43 -4.12
C ILE A 261 9.23 -2.68 -2.62
N ALA A 262 9.24 -1.61 -1.82
CA ALA A 262 8.66 -1.57 -0.48
C ALA A 262 7.23 -1.01 -0.53
N ILE A 263 6.36 -1.48 0.36
CA ILE A 263 4.95 -1.04 0.42
C ILE A 263 4.73 -0.33 1.74
N THR A 264 4.19 0.89 1.70
CA THR A 264 3.69 1.59 2.88
C THR A 264 2.21 1.90 2.70
N LYS A 265 1.35 1.24 3.46
CA LYS A 265 -0.08 1.53 3.52
C LYS A 265 -0.33 2.72 4.45
N VAL A 266 -0.75 3.84 3.88
CA VAL A 266 -1.10 5.09 4.56
C VAL A 266 -2.60 5.39 4.47
N GLY A 267 -3.06 6.43 5.17
CA GLY A 267 -4.45 6.87 5.17
C GLY A 267 -5.42 5.91 5.87
N THR A 268 -6.63 6.37 6.15
CA THR A 268 -7.61 5.67 6.98
C THR A 268 -8.39 4.56 6.25
N GLY A 269 -8.37 4.56 4.92
CA GLY A 269 -9.05 3.57 4.10
C GLY A 269 -8.42 2.16 4.15
N THR A 270 -9.06 1.22 3.47
CA THR A 270 -8.61 -0.17 3.32
C THR A 270 -7.97 -0.40 1.95
N LEU A 271 -6.73 -0.88 1.92
CA LEU A 271 -6.12 -1.46 0.72
C LEU A 271 -6.30 -2.97 0.77
N THR A 272 -7.06 -3.52 -0.16
CA THR A 272 -7.24 -4.97 -0.29
C THR A 272 -6.29 -5.52 -1.34
N LEU A 273 -5.37 -6.41 -0.94
CA LEU A 273 -4.59 -7.23 -1.86
C LEU A 273 -5.33 -8.56 -2.05
N SER A 274 -5.76 -8.82 -3.28
CA SER A 274 -6.47 -10.07 -3.63
C SER A 274 -5.75 -10.91 -4.68
N GLY A 275 -4.74 -10.34 -5.34
CA GLY A 275 -3.91 -11.03 -6.32
C GLY A 275 -2.90 -11.97 -5.67
N SER A 276 -2.70 -13.13 -6.31
CA SER A 276 -1.69 -14.11 -5.92
C SER A 276 -0.30 -13.78 -6.47
N GLY A 277 0.75 -14.23 -5.77
CA GLY A 277 2.11 -14.25 -6.32
C GLY A 277 2.85 -12.92 -6.23
N ASN A 278 2.57 -12.14 -5.19
CA ASN A 278 3.42 -11.01 -4.83
C ASN A 278 4.83 -11.53 -4.49
N THR A 279 5.85 -10.97 -5.15
CA THR A 279 7.26 -11.39 -5.05
C THR A 279 8.19 -10.20 -4.88
N TYR A 280 7.68 -9.09 -4.34
CA TYR A 280 8.50 -7.94 -4.03
C TYR A 280 9.45 -8.22 -2.86
N THR A 281 10.57 -7.51 -2.80
CA THR A 281 11.62 -7.76 -1.80
C THR A 281 11.82 -6.61 -0.81
N GLY A 282 11.09 -5.50 -0.95
CA GLY A 282 11.08 -4.43 0.04
C GLY A 282 10.14 -4.75 1.21
N ALA A 283 10.30 -4.02 2.31
CA ALA A 283 9.48 -4.17 3.51
C ALA A 283 8.01 -3.83 3.26
N THR A 284 7.13 -4.37 4.09
CA THR A 284 5.72 -3.98 4.16
C THR A 284 5.47 -3.22 5.46
N ILE A 285 5.00 -1.98 5.35
CA ILE A 285 4.64 -1.13 6.48
C ILE A 285 3.16 -0.81 6.39
N VAL A 286 2.40 -1.06 7.45
CA VAL A 286 1.04 -0.59 7.61
C VAL A 286 1.06 0.54 8.61
N SER A 287 1.12 1.78 8.13
CA SER A 287 1.24 2.95 9.00
C SER A 287 -0.11 3.44 9.52
N GLN A 288 -1.16 3.32 8.70
CA GLN A 288 -2.53 3.76 9.03
C GLN A 288 -3.59 2.94 8.26
N GLY A 289 -4.80 2.92 8.81
CA GLY A 289 -5.94 2.22 8.21
C GLY A 289 -5.73 0.71 8.17
N THR A 290 -6.27 0.06 7.13
CA THR A 290 -6.21 -1.42 7.00
C THR A 290 -5.49 -1.85 5.73
N LEU A 291 -4.54 -2.78 5.86
CA LEU A 291 -4.08 -3.64 4.77
C LEU A 291 -4.83 -4.97 4.89
N LEU A 292 -5.73 -5.28 3.95
CA LEU A 292 -6.49 -6.53 3.92
C LEU A 292 -5.89 -7.50 2.90
N LEU A 293 -5.57 -8.71 3.34
CA LEU A 293 -5.28 -9.83 2.46
C LEU A 293 -6.55 -10.68 2.28
N SER A 294 -7.00 -10.84 1.03
CA SER A 294 -8.24 -11.55 0.72
C SER A 294 -8.03 -12.59 -0.39
N GLY A 295 -8.74 -13.71 -0.32
CA GLY A 295 -8.64 -14.78 -1.32
C GLY A 295 -7.22 -15.32 -1.40
N ALA A 296 -6.54 -15.08 -2.53
CA ALA A 296 -5.16 -15.50 -2.76
C ALA A 296 -4.13 -14.38 -2.49
N GLY A 297 -4.55 -13.28 -1.87
CA GLY A 297 -3.69 -12.17 -1.48
C GLY A 297 -2.60 -12.59 -0.50
N VAL A 298 -1.36 -12.16 -0.74
CA VAL A 298 -0.20 -12.47 0.12
C VAL A 298 0.68 -11.24 0.31
N ILE A 299 1.35 -11.12 1.45
CA ILE A 299 2.61 -10.36 1.54
C ILE A 299 3.70 -11.27 0.98
N SER A 300 4.63 -10.71 0.20
CA SER A 300 5.72 -11.49 -0.36
C SER A 300 6.52 -12.19 0.75
N SER A 301 6.78 -13.49 0.62
CA SER A 301 7.64 -14.23 1.54
C SER A 301 9.08 -13.72 1.55
N SER A 302 9.47 -12.93 0.55
CA SER A 302 10.76 -12.25 0.46
C SER A 302 10.75 -10.82 1.02
N SER A 303 9.60 -10.34 1.53
CA SER A 303 9.55 -9.09 2.31
C SER A 303 10.33 -9.31 3.61
N PRO A 304 11.40 -8.54 3.88
CA PRO A 304 12.24 -8.77 5.07
C PRO A 304 11.50 -8.48 6.38
N SER A 305 10.51 -7.58 6.33
CA SER A 305 9.71 -7.23 7.49
C SER A 305 8.27 -6.89 7.14
N VAL A 306 7.40 -7.06 8.12
CA VAL A 306 6.01 -6.61 8.16
C VAL A 306 5.85 -5.78 9.44
N ASP A 307 5.79 -4.46 9.29
CA ASP A 307 5.65 -3.51 10.41
C ASP A 307 4.21 -2.97 10.44
N VAL A 308 3.46 -3.35 11.47
CA VAL A 308 2.09 -2.87 11.68
C VAL A 308 2.10 -1.84 12.81
N GLN A 309 2.00 -0.57 12.44
CA GLN A 309 2.19 0.54 13.37
C GLN A 309 0.96 0.78 14.25
N SER A 310 1.14 1.56 15.32
CA SER A 310 0.07 1.88 16.27
C SER A 310 -1.16 2.45 15.57
N GLY A 311 -2.34 1.92 15.88
CA GLY A 311 -3.61 2.31 15.26
C GLY A 311 -3.86 1.74 13.85
N ALA A 312 -2.89 1.04 13.25
CA ALA A 312 -3.06 0.37 11.96
C ALA A 312 -3.49 -1.10 12.14
N THR A 313 -4.06 -1.67 11.08
CA THR A 313 -4.51 -3.07 11.05
C THR A 313 -3.98 -3.80 9.81
N LEU A 314 -3.39 -4.97 10.02
CA LEU A 314 -3.21 -6.00 9.01
C LEU A 314 -4.33 -7.04 9.18
N ASP A 315 -5.29 -7.06 8.26
CA ASP A 315 -6.38 -8.02 8.26
C ASP A 315 -6.04 -9.17 7.31
N VAL A 316 -5.81 -10.35 7.88
CA VAL A 316 -5.56 -11.61 7.18
C VAL A 316 -6.73 -12.57 7.29
N SER A 317 -7.88 -12.14 7.84
CA SER A 317 -9.06 -13.00 8.00
C SER A 317 -9.71 -13.40 6.68
N GLY A 318 -9.41 -12.68 5.59
CA GLY A 318 -9.91 -12.95 4.25
C GLY A 318 -9.12 -13.97 3.44
N VAL A 319 -7.97 -14.48 3.93
CA VAL A 319 -7.11 -15.38 3.14
C VAL A 319 -7.73 -16.77 2.99
N THR A 320 -7.55 -17.38 1.82
CA THR A 320 -8.01 -18.75 1.55
C THR A 320 -7.31 -19.72 2.51
N GLY A 321 -8.08 -20.62 3.12
CA GLY A 321 -7.59 -21.52 4.16
C GLY A 321 -7.75 -20.99 5.59
N GLY A 322 -8.10 -19.70 5.75
CA GLY A 322 -8.49 -19.12 7.05
C GLY A 322 -7.37 -18.96 8.07
N VAL A 323 -6.12 -19.22 7.67
CA VAL A 323 -4.91 -19.05 8.48
C VAL A 323 -3.81 -18.45 7.59
N TYR A 324 -3.18 -17.38 8.06
CA TYR A 324 -2.07 -16.74 7.37
C TYR A 324 -0.73 -17.10 8.03
N THR A 325 0.29 -17.41 7.25
CA THR A 325 1.63 -17.73 7.76
C THR A 325 2.62 -16.63 7.40
N PHE A 326 3.24 -16.02 8.42
CA PHE A 326 4.43 -15.18 8.24
C PHE A 326 5.65 -16.09 8.06
N ALA A 327 6.30 -15.98 6.91
CA ALA A 327 7.38 -16.89 6.51
C ALA A 327 8.63 -16.73 7.37
N ALA A 328 9.49 -17.76 7.38
CA ALA A 328 10.69 -17.83 8.22
C ALA A 328 11.68 -16.67 8.05
N ALA A 329 11.72 -16.05 6.87
CA ALA A 329 12.60 -14.90 6.59
C ALA A 329 12.00 -13.55 7.00
N GLN A 330 10.76 -13.51 7.50
CA GLN A 330 10.05 -12.27 7.81
C GLN A 330 10.20 -11.91 9.28
N LEU A 331 10.43 -10.63 9.55
CA LEU A 331 10.23 -10.01 10.86
C LEU A 331 8.83 -9.40 10.93
N LEU A 332 7.95 -9.95 11.76
CA LEU A 332 6.69 -9.30 12.14
C LEU A 332 6.94 -8.37 13.33
N LYS A 333 6.60 -7.09 13.20
CA LYS A 333 6.81 -6.08 14.23
C LYS A 333 5.72 -5.00 14.28
N GLY A 334 5.88 -4.07 15.22
CA GLY A 334 5.03 -2.88 15.37
C GLY A 334 4.04 -3.00 16.52
N ALA A 335 3.25 -1.95 16.74
CA ALA A 335 2.31 -1.83 17.86
C ALA A 335 0.83 -1.83 17.43
N GLY A 336 0.54 -2.39 16.24
CA GLY A 336 -0.79 -2.40 15.65
C GLY A 336 -1.58 -3.68 15.90
N THR A 337 -2.60 -3.88 15.05
CA THR A 337 -3.50 -5.03 15.14
C THR A 337 -3.32 -5.99 13.96
N ILE A 338 -3.21 -7.29 14.25
CA ILE A 338 -3.31 -8.38 13.29
C ILE A 338 -4.68 -9.05 13.47
N LYS A 339 -5.49 -9.09 12.43
CA LYS A 339 -6.82 -9.70 12.46
C LYS A 339 -6.87 -10.98 11.63
N GLY A 340 -7.43 -12.06 12.17
CA GLY A 340 -7.43 -13.38 11.55
C GLY A 340 -6.39 -14.33 12.15
N ASN A 341 -6.60 -15.64 11.98
CA ASN A 341 -5.70 -16.65 12.54
C ASN A 341 -4.34 -16.56 11.88
N SER A 342 -3.28 -16.58 12.69
CA SER A 342 -1.91 -16.36 12.21
C SER A 342 -0.95 -17.41 12.75
N ILE A 343 -0.01 -17.81 11.89
CA ILE A 343 1.19 -18.57 12.25
C ILE A 343 2.39 -17.65 12.01
N VAL A 344 3.27 -17.50 12.99
CA VAL A 344 4.58 -16.87 12.78
C VAL A 344 5.61 -17.99 12.66
N SER A 345 6.38 -18.00 11.58
CA SER A 345 7.53 -18.91 11.41
C SER A 345 8.88 -18.18 11.44
N GLY A 346 8.88 -16.86 11.28
CA GLY A 346 10.06 -16.01 11.32
C GLY A 346 10.27 -15.37 12.69
N SER A 347 10.67 -14.10 12.70
CA SER A 347 10.85 -13.34 13.93
C SER A 347 9.59 -12.57 14.31
N LEU A 348 9.32 -12.47 15.61
CA LEU A 348 8.25 -11.68 16.19
C LEU A 348 8.84 -10.67 17.18
N GLN A 349 8.69 -9.38 16.91
CA GLN A 349 9.20 -8.30 17.76
C GLN A 349 8.13 -7.22 17.92
N PRO A 350 7.31 -7.28 18.98
CA PRO A 350 6.29 -6.28 19.24
C PRO A 350 6.87 -4.86 19.37
N GLY A 351 6.05 -3.88 19.04
CA GLY A 351 6.41 -2.46 19.06
C GLY A 351 7.35 -2.02 17.93
N SER A 352 7.69 -0.74 17.98
CA SER A 352 8.98 -0.25 17.45
C SER A 352 10.06 -0.37 18.53
N SER A 353 9.81 -1.22 19.53
CA SER A 353 10.56 -1.42 20.77
C SER A 353 10.70 -0.14 21.63
N PRO A 354 9.91 0.05 22.71
CA PRO A 354 8.81 -0.82 23.21
C PRO A 354 7.42 -0.60 22.57
N GLY A 355 6.50 -1.58 22.66
CA GLY A 355 5.08 -1.47 22.27
C GLY A 355 4.25 -2.76 22.42
N ILE A 356 2.93 -2.69 22.12
CA ILE A 356 2.03 -3.86 22.16
C ILE A 356 1.58 -4.24 20.76
N LEU A 357 1.88 -5.47 20.32
CA LEU A 357 1.30 -6.04 19.11
C LEU A 357 0.08 -6.90 19.48
N SER A 358 -1.07 -6.64 18.83
CA SER A 358 -2.32 -7.32 19.16
C SER A 358 -2.81 -8.22 18.04
N PHE A 359 -3.07 -9.48 18.35
CA PHE A 359 -3.76 -10.44 17.48
C PHE A 359 -5.20 -10.57 17.95
N THR A 360 -6.19 -10.36 17.08
CA THR A 360 -7.61 -10.48 17.47
C THR A 360 -8.12 -11.91 17.51
N ASN A 361 -7.37 -12.84 16.91
CA ASN A 361 -7.73 -14.25 16.74
C ASN A 361 -6.59 -15.14 17.27
N ASN A 362 -6.55 -16.41 16.83
CA ASN A 362 -5.53 -17.35 17.28
C ASN A 362 -4.15 -16.99 16.74
N LEU A 363 -3.13 -17.17 17.58
CA LEU A 363 -1.72 -17.04 17.23
C LEU A 363 -1.02 -18.38 17.49
N THR A 364 -0.33 -18.88 16.48
CA THR A 364 0.60 -20.01 16.61
C THR A 364 2.02 -19.51 16.37
N LEU A 365 2.88 -19.70 17.37
CA LEU A 365 4.32 -19.60 17.16
C LEU A 365 4.76 -20.98 16.62
N ALA A 366 5.49 -21.02 15.52
CA ALA A 366 6.12 -22.25 15.04
C ALA A 366 7.45 -22.50 15.78
N ASN A 367 7.97 -23.73 15.72
CA ASN A 367 9.28 -24.08 16.30
C ASN A 367 10.47 -23.24 15.81
N THR A 368 10.38 -22.65 14.61
CA THR A 368 11.40 -21.74 14.08
C THR A 368 11.24 -20.30 14.56
N THR A 369 10.17 -19.99 15.30
CA THR A 369 9.86 -18.62 15.71
C THR A 369 10.90 -18.10 16.68
N GLN A 370 11.39 -16.89 16.42
CA GLN A 370 12.20 -16.14 17.35
C GLN A 370 11.39 -14.95 17.86
N THR A 371 10.81 -15.09 19.04
CA THR A 371 10.09 -14.00 19.70
C THR A 371 11.04 -13.21 20.57
N THR A 372 11.18 -11.91 20.30
CA THR A 372 12.00 -11.00 21.11
C THR A 372 11.10 -9.99 21.79
N ILE A 373 11.28 -9.84 23.11
CA ILE A 373 10.55 -8.89 23.95
C ILE A 373 11.58 -7.96 24.58
N ASP A 374 11.48 -6.66 24.28
CA ASP A 374 12.24 -5.65 25.00
C ASP A 374 11.64 -5.43 26.39
N LEU A 375 12.48 -5.59 27.40
CA LEU A 375 12.10 -5.51 28.80
C LEU A 375 12.82 -4.35 29.50
N ALA A 376 12.03 -3.53 30.18
CA ALA A 376 12.49 -2.53 31.12
C ALA A 376 11.47 -2.34 32.25
N SER A 377 11.95 -1.85 33.39
CA SER A 377 11.10 -1.49 34.52
C SER A 377 10.08 -0.42 34.13
N GLY A 378 8.80 -0.64 34.44
CA GLY A 378 7.74 0.36 34.22
C GLY A 378 6.45 -0.23 33.67
N THR A 379 5.85 0.47 32.73
CA THR A 379 4.51 0.18 32.19
C THR A 379 4.59 -0.64 30.91
N ARG A 380 3.79 -1.70 30.82
CA ARG A 380 3.61 -2.51 29.60
C ARG A 380 3.17 -1.65 28.42
N GLY A 381 3.76 -1.87 27.25
CA GLY A 381 3.50 -1.12 26.03
C GLY A 381 4.18 0.25 25.93
N THR A 382 4.76 0.74 27.02
CA THR A 382 5.50 2.01 27.04
C THR A 382 6.98 1.79 27.36
N ASN A 383 7.26 1.02 28.42
CA ASN A 383 8.61 0.70 28.88
C ASN A 383 9.07 -0.68 28.40
N PHE A 384 8.14 -1.61 28.21
CA PHE A 384 8.45 -2.95 27.74
C PHE A 384 7.37 -3.48 26.80
N ASP A 385 7.73 -4.47 26.00
CA ASP A 385 6.88 -5.05 24.97
C ASP A 385 5.76 -5.93 25.52
N GLY A 386 4.68 -6.06 24.74
CA GLY A 386 3.60 -6.98 25.03
C GLY A 386 3.00 -7.60 23.78
N ILE A 387 2.46 -8.81 23.91
CA ILE A 387 1.67 -9.47 22.89
C ILE A 387 0.28 -9.74 23.45
N ASN A 388 -0.75 -9.27 22.75
CA ASN A 388 -2.14 -9.62 23.06
C ASN A 388 -2.64 -10.62 22.04
N VAL A 389 -3.33 -11.67 22.49
CA VAL A 389 -3.95 -12.68 21.65
C VAL A 389 -5.40 -12.84 22.08
N GLY A 390 -6.34 -12.34 21.27
CA GLY A 390 -7.77 -12.45 21.57
C GLY A 390 -8.29 -13.90 21.55
N GLY A 391 -7.56 -14.82 20.90
CA GLY A 391 -7.89 -16.23 20.81
C GLY A 391 -6.92 -17.17 21.56
N ALA A 392 -6.75 -18.36 21.01
CA ALA A 392 -5.79 -19.34 21.51
C ALA A 392 -4.36 -18.99 21.09
N LEU A 393 -3.42 -19.05 22.03
CA LEU A 393 -1.99 -18.97 21.80
C LEU A 393 -1.37 -20.38 21.83
N VAL A 394 -0.61 -20.72 20.81
CA VAL A 394 0.24 -21.93 20.79
C VAL A 394 1.70 -21.50 20.92
N TYR A 395 2.33 -21.87 22.04
CA TYR A 395 3.75 -21.65 22.28
C TYR A 395 4.60 -22.70 21.56
N ASP A 396 5.71 -22.25 20.98
CA ASP A 396 6.76 -23.06 20.36
C ASP A 396 7.99 -22.14 20.11
N GLY A 397 9.12 -22.70 19.71
CA GLY A 397 10.31 -21.96 19.33
C GLY A 397 10.97 -21.21 20.48
N THR A 398 11.59 -20.07 20.20
CA THR A 398 12.41 -19.34 21.19
C THR A 398 11.74 -18.04 21.65
N LEU A 399 11.73 -17.81 22.96
CA LEU A 399 11.45 -16.52 23.59
C LEU A 399 12.74 -15.89 24.12
N THR A 400 13.05 -14.68 23.68
CA THR A 400 14.23 -13.91 24.09
C THR A 400 13.81 -12.64 24.80
N PHE A 401 14.32 -12.46 26.02
CA PHE A 401 14.18 -11.23 26.78
C PHE A 401 15.36 -10.31 26.50
N SER A 402 15.13 -9.24 25.74
CA SER A 402 16.10 -8.20 25.43
C SER A 402 16.10 -7.15 26.54
N ILE A 403 17.16 -7.12 27.36
CA ILE A 403 17.23 -6.32 28.57
C ILE A 403 18.45 -5.41 28.52
N GLY A 404 18.20 -4.10 28.39
CA GLY A 404 19.25 -3.08 28.32
C GLY A 404 19.64 -2.44 29.67
N ALA A 405 18.83 -2.66 30.72
CA ALA A 405 19.08 -2.13 32.06
C ALA A 405 18.53 -3.07 33.15
N ALA A 406 19.02 -2.91 34.38
CA ALA A 406 18.54 -3.71 35.50
C ALA A 406 17.03 -3.54 35.70
N LEU A 407 16.34 -4.68 35.84
CA LEU A 407 14.92 -4.76 36.12
C LEU A 407 14.67 -4.62 37.63
N LEU A 408 13.58 -3.94 37.98
CA LEU A 408 13.05 -3.94 39.34
C LEU A 408 12.35 -5.27 39.60
N ASN A 409 12.34 -5.68 40.87
CA ASN A 409 11.55 -6.81 41.32
C ASN A 409 10.06 -6.55 41.04
N GLY A 410 9.37 -7.56 40.54
CA GLY A 410 7.96 -7.45 40.19
C GLY A 410 7.55 -8.42 39.09
N THR A 411 6.34 -8.21 38.59
CA THR A 411 5.73 -9.03 37.54
C THR A 411 5.60 -8.20 36.26
N TYR A 412 6.07 -8.77 35.16
CA TYR A 412 6.06 -8.20 33.82
C TYR A 412 5.14 -9.06 32.95
N ASN A 413 3.97 -8.53 32.59
CA ASN A 413 3.01 -9.24 31.76
C ASN A 413 3.42 -9.19 30.29
N ILE A 414 3.87 -10.33 29.76
CA ILE A 414 4.42 -10.42 28.40
C ILE A 414 3.31 -10.76 27.41
N PHE A 415 2.50 -11.77 27.76
CA PHE A 415 1.42 -12.27 26.92
C PHE A 415 0.07 -12.13 27.62
N ASP A 416 -0.93 -11.62 26.90
CA ASP A 416 -2.34 -11.80 27.25
C ASP A 416 -2.98 -12.75 26.23
N PHE A 417 -3.76 -13.73 26.68
CA PHE A 417 -4.43 -14.69 25.81
C PHE A 417 -5.73 -15.23 26.41
N ALA A 418 -6.64 -15.72 25.56
CA ALA A 418 -7.88 -16.37 26.02
C ALA A 418 -7.64 -17.83 26.47
N SER A 419 -6.73 -18.53 25.81
CA SER A 419 -6.30 -19.88 26.18
C SER A 419 -4.91 -20.15 25.61
N LYS A 420 -4.18 -21.11 26.20
CA LYS A 420 -2.84 -21.48 25.76
C LYS A 420 -2.67 -22.98 25.57
N SER A 421 -1.75 -23.36 24.69
CA SER A 421 -1.25 -24.72 24.51
C SER A 421 0.20 -24.69 24.02
N GLY A 422 0.84 -25.85 23.93
CA GLY A 422 2.27 -25.94 23.61
C GLY A 422 3.18 -25.43 24.72
N ALA A 423 4.48 -25.38 24.42
CA ALA A 423 5.51 -24.81 25.25
C ALA A 423 6.62 -24.27 24.35
N PHE A 424 7.31 -23.22 24.77
CA PHE A 424 8.55 -22.80 24.10
C PHE A 424 9.59 -23.93 24.10
N ASP A 425 10.47 -23.95 23.11
CA ASP A 425 11.66 -24.82 23.10
C ASP A 425 12.80 -24.22 23.94
N LEU A 426 12.89 -22.88 23.95
CA LEU A 426 13.96 -22.15 24.61
C LEU A 426 13.50 -20.80 25.13
N LEU A 427 13.92 -20.45 26.34
CA LEU A 427 13.94 -19.09 26.86
C LEU A 427 15.38 -18.61 27.04
N ALA A 428 15.65 -17.36 26.64
CA ALA A 428 16.99 -16.78 26.69
C ALA A 428 17.00 -15.31 27.13
N PHE A 429 18.11 -14.89 27.75
CA PHE A 429 18.43 -13.48 27.94
C PHE A 429 19.22 -12.93 26.74
N SER A 430 19.03 -11.65 26.46
CA SER A 430 19.84 -10.85 25.54
C SER A 430 20.10 -9.46 26.13
N GLY A 431 21.12 -8.76 25.63
CA GLY A 431 21.53 -7.43 26.11
C GLY A 431 22.61 -7.42 27.20
N GLY A 432 22.99 -8.59 27.74
CA GLY A 432 24.17 -8.77 28.59
C GLY A 432 24.04 -8.31 30.05
N VAL A 433 22.90 -7.74 30.44
CA VAL A 433 22.63 -7.36 31.84
C VAL A 433 22.51 -8.60 32.73
N TYR A 434 21.78 -9.60 32.27
CA TYR A 434 21.60 -10.88 32.96
C TYR A 434 22.16 -12.03 32.12
N ALA A 435 22.61 -13.07 32.81
CA ALA A 435 23.02 -14.32 32.20
C ALA A 435 22.45 -15.48 33.02
N GLY A 436 22.19 -16.61 32.38
CA GLY A 436 21.62 -17.77 33.05
C GLY A 436 20.91 -18.66 32.05
N THR A 437 20.60 -19.89 32.48
CA THR A 437 19.86 -20.85 31.66
C THR A 437 18.48 -21.02 32.25
N PHE A 438 17.45 -20.77 31.43
CA PHE A 438 16.09 -21.09 31.81
C PHE A 438 15.87 -22.60 31.75
N VAL A 439 15.28 -23.15 32.81
CA VAL A 439 14.94 -24.56 32.95
C VAL A 439 13.42 -24.70 32.98
N TYR A 440 12.88 -25.55 32.12
CA TYR A 440 11.46 -25.86 32.08
C TYR A 440 11.10 -26.96 33.08
N ASP A 441 10.01 -26.78 33.81
CA ASP A 441 9.50 -27.76 34.77
C ASP A 441 8.71 -28.92 34.14
N GLY A 442 8.48 -28.87 32.83
CA GLY A 442 7.67 -29.84 32.08
C GLY A 442 6.17 -29.58 32.12
N THR A 443 5.72 -28.47 32.74
CA THR A 443 4.30 -28.13 32.87
C THR A 443 3.98 -26.72 32.37
N ALA A 444 4.56 -25.67 32.96
CA ALA A 444 4.26 -24.28 32.62
C ALA A 444 5.37 -23.30 32.99
N LEU A 445 6.22 -23.63 33.96
CA LEU A 445 7.17 -22.70 34.54
C LEU A 445 8.55 -22.85 33.93
N TRP A 446 9.16 -21.71 33.60
CA TRP A 446 10.56 -21.59 33.24
C TRP A 446 11.28 -20.77 34.30
N THR A 447 12.34 -21.33 34.89
CA THR A 447 13.11 -20.64 35.94
C THR A 447 14.56 -20.43 35.54
N ALA A 448 15.10 -19.25 35.82
CA ALA A 448 16.53 -18.96 35.69
C ALA A 448 17.02 -18.14 36.90
N THR A 449 18.30 -18.26 37.21
CA THR A 449 18.97 -17.43 38.21
C THR A 449 20.11 -16.68 37.53
N ASP A 450 20.23 -15.38 37.82
CA ASP A 450 21.27 -14.57 37.21
C ASP A 450 22.67 -14.98 37.67
N THR A 451 23.53 -15.29 36.72
CA THR A 451 24.94 -15.62 36.93
C THR A 451 25.88 -14.42 36.76
N ASN A 452 25.37 -13.25 36.36
CA ASN A 452 26.15 -12.00 36.28
C ASN A 452 26.29 -11.27 37.63
N GLY A 453 25.82 -11.87 38.72
CA GLY A 453 26.08 -11.40 40.08
C GLY A 453 24.99 -10.48 40.65
N SER A 454 23.85 -10.28 39.97
CA SER A 454 22.70 -9.61 40.61
C SER A 454 22.00 -10.50 41.63
N GLY A 455 22.15 -11.82 41.51
CA GLY A 455 21.46 -12.79 42.36
C GLY A 455 19.94 -12.69 42.24
N GLN A 456 19.42 -12.27 41.09
CA GLN A 456 17.98 -12.28 40.84
C GLN A 456 17.53 -13.62 40.26
N SER A 457 16.34 -14.05 40.67
CA SER A 457 15.65 -15.20 40.10
C SER A 457 14.50 -14.74 39.22
N PHE A 458 14.37 -15.40 38.08
CA PHE A 458 13.39 -15.15 37.03
C PHE A 458 12.49 -16.35 36.90
N THR A 459 11.18 -16.14 36.91
CA THR A 459 10.20 -17.19 36.65
C THR A 459 9.24 -16.71 35.58
N PHE A 460 9.24 -17.35 34.41
CA PHE A 460 8.23 -17.12 33.40
C PHE A 460 7.17 -18.22 33.48
N ASP A 461 5.91 -17.82 33.70
CA ASP A 461 4.77 -18.72 33.76
C ASP A 461 3.98 -18.68 32.45
N GLN A 462 4.05 -19.76 31.66
CA GLN A 462 3.27 -19.88 30.42
C GLN A 462 1.77 -20.00 30.66
N ALA A 463 1.31 -20.26 31.90
CA ALA A 463 -0.11 -20.28 32.22
C ALA A 463 -0.71 -18.87 32.32
N SER A 464 0.06 -17.90 32.83
CA SER A 464 -0.39 -16.50 32.93
C SER A 464 0.19 -15.58 31.85
N GLY A 465 1.33 -15.96 31.24
CA GLY A 465 2.06 -15.10 30.32
C GLY A 465 2.99 -14.10 31.00
N ASP A 466 3.22 -14.24 32.31
CA ASP A 466 3.98 -13.28 33.10
C ASP A 466 5.41 -13.74 33.39
N LEU A 467 6.34 -12.79 33.43
CA LEU A 467 7.68 -12.93 33.98
C LEU A 467 7.74 -12.30 35.37
N THR A 468 8.05 -13.08 36.40
CA THR A 468 8.31 -12.60 37.75
C THR A 468 9.81 -12.51 38.00
N VAL A 469 10.25 -11.36 38.51
CA VAL A 469 11.63 -11.07 38.93
C VAL A 469 11.63 -10.87 40.44
N VAL A 470 12.42 -11.68 41.14
CA VAL A 470 12.56 -11.61 42.60
C VAL A 470 14.04 -11.67 43.00
N PRO A 471 14.43 -11.08 44.13
CA PRO A 471 15.76 -11.30 44.67
C PRO A 471 15.90 -12.77 45.09
N GLU A 472 17.09 -13.36 44.95
CA GLU A 472 17.37 -14.68 45.51
C GLU A 472 17.05 -14.70 47.01
N PRO A 473 16.52 -15.82 47.54
CA PRO A 473 16.45 -16.00 48.98
C PRO A 473 17.88 -15.95 49.53
N ASN A 474 18.18 -14.92 50.33
CA ASN A 474 19.50 -14.84 50.94
C ASN A 474 19.77 -16.12 51.77
N THR A 475 20.97 -16.67 51.68
CA THR A 475 21.34 -17.96 52.31
C THR A 475 21.01 -18.00 53.81
N TRP A 476 20.98 -16.83 54.47
CA TRP A 476 20.59 -16.66 55.87
C TRP A 476 19.13 -17.00 56.17
N THR A 477 18.17 -16.70 55.29
CA THR A 477 16.76 -17.05 55.52
C THR A 477 16.56 -18.56 55.43
N LEU A 478 17.16 -19.22 54.43
CA LEU A 478 17.09 -20.67 54.31
C LEU A 478 17.85 -21.38 55.45
N ALA A 479 19.00 -20.85 55.87
CA ALA A 479 19.75 -21.35 57.02
C ALA A 479 19.01 -21.14 58.35
N LEU A 480 18.26 -20.04 58.51
CA LEU A 480 17.44 -19.79 59.69
C LEU A 480 16.27 -20.77 59.78
N PHE A 481 15.59 -21.06 58.66
CA PHE A 481 14.55 -22.10 58.62
C PHE A 481 15.12 -23.49 58.91
N GLY A 482 16.30 -23.82 58.37
CA GLY A 482 17.01 -25.06 58.67
C GLY A 482 17.43 -25.18 60.14
N ALA A 483 17.93 -24.10 60.73
CA ALA A 483 18.34 -24.04 62.14
C ALA A 483 17.14 -24.16 63.09
N ILE A 484 16.01 -23.52 62.75
CA ILE A 484 14.75 -23.61 63.52
C ILE A 484 14.19 -25.04 63.43
N ALA A 485 14.15 -25.66 62.24
CA ALA A 485 13.73 -27.05 62.08
C ALA A 485 14.65 -28.02 62.85
N GLY A 486 15.96 -27.80 62.82
CA GLY A 486 16.95 -28.52 63.62
C GLY A 486 16.72 -28.38 65.12
N LEU A 487 16.46 -27.16 65.62
CA LEU A 487 16.14 -26.89 67.02
C LEU A 487 14.82 -27.54 67.46
N ILE A 488 13.81 -27.58 66.60
CA ILE A 488 12.54 -28.27 66.85
C ILE A 488 12.75 -29.79 66.95
N LEU A 489 13.56 -30.36 66.06
CA LEU A 489 13.91 -31.78 66.09
C LEU A 489 14.74 -32.15 67.34
N ILE A 490 15.67 -31.28 67.74
CA ILE A 490 16.46 -31.45 68.98
C ILE A 490 15.55 -31.38 70.22
N ARG A 491 14.59 -30.44 70.27
CA ARG A 491 13.61 -30.37 71.36
C ARG A 491 12.77 -31.65 71.45
N ARG A 492 12.19 -32.12 70.33
CA ARG A 492 11.39 -33.36 70.30
C ARG A 492 12.19 -34.59 70.74
N ARG A 493 13.48 -34.68 70.40
CA ARG A 493 14.35 -35.77 70.86
C ARG A 493 14.65 -35.71 72.35
N ARG A 494 14.74 -34.51 72.92
CA ARG A 494 15.03 -34.31 74.35
C ARG A 494 13.82 -34.59 75.23
N ASP A 495 12.62 -34.34 74.73
CA ASP A 495 11.38 -34.67 75.43
C ASP A 495 11.09 -36.18 75.37
N ALA A 496 11.41 -36.85 74.26
CA ALA A 496 11.32 -38.32 74.13
C ALA A 496 12.38 -39.11 74.94
N ALA A 497 13.38 -38.44 75.51
CA ALA A 497 14.40 -39.05 76.39
C ALA A 497 14.11 -38.85 77.89
N LYS A 498 12.98 -38.21 78.21
CA LYS A 498 12.53 -37.96 79.59
C LYS A 498 11.30 -38.79 80.00
N ASP A 499 10.73 -39.54 79.08
CA ASP A 499 9.79 -40.64 79.32
C ASP A 499 10.56 -41.97 79.25
#